data_AF-A0A6J5AR90-F1
#
_entry.id   AF-A0A6J5AR90-F1
#
_cell.length_a   1.000
_cell.length_b   1.000
_cell.length_c   1.000
_cell.angle_alpha   90.00
_cell.angle_beta   90.00
_cell.angle_gamma   90.00
#
_symmetry.space_group_name_H-M   'P 1'
#
loop_
_entity.id
_entity.type
_entity.pdbx_description
1 polymer ?
#
loop_
_entity_poly.entity_id
_entity_poly.type
_entity_poly.pdbx_seq_one_letter_code
_entity_poly.pdbx_strand_id
1 'polypeptide(L)'
;MNAGPLHVVGEFEIVDALGNRFPNSGIFSLCRCGHSQSKPYCDGEHRAQRWPGCTAPAAPTSVQAQATPPAQNGQVDESTLG
;
A
#
# COMPACT_ATOMS: atom_id res chain seq x y z
N MET A 1 -7.38 -15.25 -17.35
CA MET A 1 -6.34 -14.75 -16.43
C MET A 1 -6.98 -13.68 -15.57
N ASN A 2 -6.98 -13.84 -14.24
CA ASN A 2 -7.61 -12.86 -13.34
C ASN A 2 -6.80 -11.56 -13.36
N ALA A 3 -7.31 -10.48 -13.96
CA ALA A 3 -6.65 -9.17 -13.96
C ALA A 3 -7.01 -8.39 -12.69
N GLY A 4 -6.57 -8.95 -11.58
CA GLY A 4 -6.66 -8.36 -10.24
C GLY A 4 -5.27 -8.14 -9.62
N PRO A 5 -5.24 -7.51 -8.44
CA PRO A 5 -4.01 -7.36 -7.67
C PRO A 5 -3.44 -8.71 -7.24
N LEU A 6 -2.16 -8.73 -6.93
CA LEU A 6 -1.53 -9.89 -6.32
C LEU A 6 -1.75 -9.85 -4.82
N HIS A 7 -2.52 -10.80 -4.30
CA HIS A 7 -2.73 -10.97 -2.86
C HIS A 7 -1.57 -11.77 -2.27
N VAL A 8 -0.89 -11.20 -1.28
CA VAL A 8 0.19 -11.84 -0.54
C VAL A 8 -0.23 -11.93 0.92
N VAL A 9 -0.18 -13.13 1.48
CA VAL A 9 -0.60 -13.41 2.86
C VAL A 9 0.51 -14.21 3.55
N GLY A 10 0.86 -13.82 4.77
CA GLY A 10 1.88 -14.47 5.58
C GLY A 10 2.90 -13.48 6.11
N GLU A 11 3.98 -14.00 6.67
CA GLU A 11 5.10 -13.20 7.17
C GLU A 11 6.10 -12.97 6.03
N PHE A 12 6.34 -11.72 5.67
CA PHE A 12 7.29 -11.35 4.62
C PHE A 12 7.78 -9.91 4.82
N GLU A 13 8.85 -9.55 4.12
CA GLU A 13 9.38 -8.20 4.10
C GLU A 13 9.37 -7.66 2.67
N ILE A 14 8.95 -6.40 2.52
CA ILE A 14 9.03 -5.69 1.24
C ILE A 14 10.21 -4.76 1.30
N VAL A 15 11.13 -4.93 0.35
CA VAL A 15 12.31 -4.07 0.17
C VAL A 15 12.29 -3.47 -1.23
N ASP A 16 12.68 -2.20 -1.35
CA ASP A 16 12.97 -1.62 -2.66
C ASP A 16 14.38 -1.97 -3.13
N ALA A 17 14.74 -1.52 -4.34
CA ALA A 17 16.07 -1.75 -4.92
C ALA A 17 17.22 -1.08 -4.13
N LEU A 18 16.90 -0.13 -3.25
CA LEU A 18 17.86 0.56 -2.37
C LEU A 18 17.93 -0.09 -0.97
N GLY A 19 17.09 -1.09 -0.69
CA GLY A 19 17.02 -1.79 0.59
C GLY A 19 16.08 -1.15 1.62
N ASN A 20 15.28 -0.14 1.26
CA ASN A 20 14.32 0.46 2.18
C ASN A 20 13.17 -0.52 2.46
N ARG A 21 12.85 -0.71 3.74
CA ARG A 21 11.79 -1.61 4.19
C ARG A 21 10.47 -0.87 4.29
N PHE A 22 9.41 -1.46 3.72
CA PHE A 22 8.06 -0.94 3.90
C PHE A 22 7.40 -1.55 5.14
N PRO A 23 6.69 -0.75 5.96
CA PRO A 23 5.92 -1.27 7.09
C PRO A 23 4.84 -2.21 6.56
N ASN A 24 4.80 -3.43 7.10
CA ASN A 24 3.89 -4.45 6.61
C ASN A 24 3.23 -5.25 7.76
N SER A 25 1.95 -5.59 7.58
CA SER A 25 1.07 -6.28 8.52
C SER A 25 0.41 -7.48 7.82
N GLY A 26 1.19 -8.51 7.48
CA GLY A 26 0.73 -9.87 7.15
C GLY A 26 -0.15 -10.10 5.89
N ILE A 27 -0.83 -9.08 5.36
CA ILE A 27 -1.75 -9.18 4.22
C ILE A 27 -1.58 -7.95 3.33
N PHE A 28 -1.24 -8.18 2.06
CA PHE A 28 -1.00 -7.13 1.08
C PHE A 28 -1.66 -7.41 -0.25
N SER A 29 -2.01 -6.33 -0.95
CA SER A 29 -2.45 -6.37 -2.35
C SER A 29 -1.50 -5.50 -3.17
N LEU A 30 -0.75 -6.12 -4.08
CA LEU A 30 0.22 -5.42 -4.93
C LEU A 30 -0.40 -5.01 -6.26
N CYS A 31 -0.07 -3.80 -6.71
CA CYS A 31 -0.50 -3.30 -8.00
C CYS A 31 0.18 -4.08 -9.13
N ARG A 32 -0.62 -4.50 -10.11
CA ARG A 32 -0.13 -5.14 -11.34
C ARG A 32 -0.63 -4.46 -12.62
N CYS A 33 -1.55 -3.48 -12.50
CA CYS A 33 -2.08 -2.74 -13.64
C CYS A 33 -1.23 -1.52 -14.02
N GLY A 34 -0.32 -1.06 -13.15
CA GLY A 34 0.53 0.11 -13.38
C GLY A 34 -0.07 1.47 -13.03
N HIS A 35 -1.39 1.54 -12.79
CA HIS A 35 -2.11 2.81 -12.60
C HIS A 35 -2.28 3.25 -11.14
N SER A 36 -1.86 2.44 -10.16
CA SER A 36 -2.00 2.85 -8.76
C SER A 36 -1.18 4.09 -8.44
N GLN A 37 -1.76 4.96 -7.62
CA GLN A 37 -1.13 6.15 -7.04
C GLN A 37 -0.37 5.82 -5.74
N SER A 38 -0.64 4.68 -5.11
CA SER A 38 0.01 4.20 -3.88
C SER A 38 0.98 3.03 -4.14
N LYS A 39 1.68 3.05 -5.29
CA LYS A 39 2.67 2.02 -5.64
C LYS A 39 3.65 1.79 -4.48
N PRO A 40 3.98 0.53 -4.17
CA PRO A 40 3.69 -0.71 -4.90
C PRO A 40 2.31 -1.35 -4.63
N TYR A 41 1.47 -0.73 -3.80
CA TYR A 41 0.18 -1.28 -3.37
C TYR A 41 -0.92 -1.08 -4.39
N CYS A 42 -1.97 -1.88 -4.31
CA CYS A 42 -3.19 -1.70 -5.11
C CYS A 42 -4.20 -0.82 -4.36
N ASP A 43 -4.58 0.30 -4.96
CA ASP A 43 -5.65 1.22 -4.55
C ASP A 43 -7.00 0.97 -5.23
N GLY A 44 -7.05 0.03 -6.19
CA GLY A 44 -8.27 -0.29 -6.94
C GLY A 44 -8.39 0.41 -8.29
N GLU A 45 -7.41 1.24 -8.69
CA GLU A 45 -7.43 2.00 -9.94
C GLU A 45 -7.52 1.09 -11.19
N HIS A 46 -7.11 -0.19 -11.06
CA HIS A 46 -7.28 -1.20 -12.10
C HIS A 46 -8.74 -1.36 -12.58
N ARG A 47 -9.73 -1.04 -11.75
CA ARG A 47 -11.15 -1.07 -12.13
C ARG A 47 -11.55 0.17 -12.93
N ALA A 48 -11.14 1.35 -12.47
CA ALA A 48 -11.41 2.61 -13.15
C ALA A 48 -10.77 2.65 -14.55
N GLN A 49 -9.54 2.12 -14.66
CA GLN A 49 -8.78 2.04 -15.91
C GLN A 49 -9.17 0.84 -16.79
N ARG A 50 -10.20 0.08 -16.39
CA ARG A 50 -10.71 -1.10 -17.12
C ARG A 50 -9.59 -2.04 -17.56
N TRP A 51 -8.68 -2.34 -16.63
CA TRP A 51 -7.54 -3.20 -16.93
C TRP A 51 -8.01 -4.52 -17.58
N PRO A 52 -7.47 -4.91 -18.75
CA PRO A 52 -8.03 -6.02 -19.52
C PRO A 52 -8.12 -7.32 -18.71
N GLY A 53 -9.33 -7.87 -18.61
CA GLY A 53 -9.59 -9.11 -17.86
C GLY A 53 -9.99 -8.89 -16.40
N CYS A 54 -10.24 -7.66 -15.97
CA CYS A 54 -10.80 -7.38 -14.65
C CYS A 54 -12.33 -7.51 -14.73
N THR A 55 -12.86 -8.63 -14.26
CA THR A 55 -14.31 -8.91 -14.20
C THR A 55 -14.90 -8.59 -12.82
N ALA A 56 -14.09 -8.10 -11.89
CA ALA A 56 -14.55 -7.73 -10.56
C ALA A 56 -15.40 -6.45 -10.64
N PRO A 57 -16.59 -6.41 -10.01
CA PRO A 57 -17.38 -5.18 -9.97
C PRO A 57 -16.58 -4.05 -9.30
N ALA A 58 -16.81 -2.81 -9.73
CA ALA A 58 -16.25 -1.63 -9.09
C ALA A 58 -16.54 -1.70 -7.58
N ALA A 59 -15.51 -1.83 -6.74
CA ALA A 59 -15.70 -1.75 -5.29
C ALA A 59 -16.21 -0.35 -4.94
N PRO A 60 -16.96 -0.20 -3.82
CA PRO A 60 -17.42 1.10 -3.39
C PRO A 60 -16.22 2.06 -3.23
N THR A 61 -16.40 3.26 -3.77
CA THR A 61 -15.48 4.39 -3.77
C THR A 61 -15.33 4.96 -2.37
N SER A 62 -14.81 4.21 -1.40
CA SER A 62 -14.31 4.77 -0.15
C SER A 62 -13.45 3.76 0.61
N VAL A 63 -12.17 3.72 0.28
CA VAL A 63 -11.14 3.43 1.28
C VAL A 63 -10.14 4.56 1.16
N GLN A 64 -10.33 5.60 1.96
CA GLN A 64 -9.25 6.53 2.25
C GLN A 64 -8.18 5.70 2.98
N ALA A 65 -7.21 5.18 2.23
CA ALA A 65 -5.97 4.72 2.81
C ALA A 65 -5.29 5.96 3.39
N GLN A 66 -5.52 6.22 4.68
CA GLN A 66 -4.69 7.15 5.41
C GLN A 66 -3.29 6.55 5.38
N ALA A 67 -2.42 7.09 4.53
CA ALA A 67 -1.00 6.85 4.62
C ALA A 67 -0.61 7.30 6.03
N THR A 68 -0.40 6.35 6.93
CA THR A 68 0.16 6.65 8.24
C THR A 68 1.52 7.28 7.96
N PRO A 69 1.78 8.54 8.36
CA PRO A 69 3.11 9.11 8.25
C PRO A 69 4.09 8.17 8.97
N PRO A 70 5.34 8.03 8.49
CA PRO A 70 6.36 7.34 9.29
C PRO A 70 6.37 7.97 10.68
N ALA A 71 6.31 7.13 11.72
CA ALA A 71 6.35 7.58 13.10
C ALA A 71 7.55 8.52 13.28
N GLN A 72 7.26 9.79 13.52
CA GLN A 72 8.26 10.79 13.85
C GLN A 72 8.82 10.44 15.24
N ASN A 73 10.03 9.87 15.23
CA ASN A 73 10.77 9.50 16.42
C ASN A 73 10.94 10.72 17.34
N GLY A 74 10.50 10.57 18.58
CA GLY A 74 11.07 11.19 19.79
C GLY A 74 11.34 12.69 19.77
N GLN A 75 10.33 13.50 20.13
CA GLN A 75 10.59 14.82 20.69
C GLN A 75 10.79 14.67 22.20
N VAL A 76 12.05 14.59 22.65
CA VAL A 76 12.40 14.88 24.04
C VAL A 76 12.53 16.39 24.14
N ASP A 77 11.64 17.04 24.89
CA ASP A 77 11.82 18.44 25.24
C ASP A 77 12.86 18.54 26.36
N GLU A 78 14.06 19.01 26.02
CA GLU A 78 15.14 19.25 26.99
C GLU A 78 14.96 20.60 27.71
N SER A 79 13.72 20.95 28.04
CA SER A 79 13.37 22.24 28.69
C SER A 79 12.92 22.10 30.15
N THR A 80 12.95 20.88 30.72
CA THR A 80 12.59 20.61 32.12
C THR A 80 13.79 20.08 32.93
N LEU A 81 14.97 20.63 32.69
CA LEU A 81 16.12 20.50 33.60
C LEU A 81 16.60 21.91 33.94
N GLY A 82 15.95 22.50 34.93
CA GLY A 82 16.29 23.77 35.58
C GLY A 82 15.76 23.77 36.99
#